data_AF-A0A6B3FP36-F1
#
_entry.id   AF-A0A6B3FP36-F1
#
_cell.length_a   1.000
_cell.length_b   1.000
_cell.length_c   1.000
_cell.angle_alpha   90.00
_cell.angle_beta   90.00
_cell.angle_gamma   90.00
#
_symmetry.space_group_name_H-M   'P 1'
#
loop_
_entity.id
_entity.type
_entity.pdbx_description
1 polymer ?
#
loop_
_entity_poly.entity_id
_entity_poly.type
_entity_poly.pdbx_seq_one_letter_code
_entity_poly.pdbx_strand_id
1 'polypeptide(L)'
;GKVLVPTAQHVRTLNAARLAADIADVPTLIVARTDALAANLITSDVDERDAQFITGDRTAEGFYRVQNGMAPVISRGLAYAPYADLIWVETGTPDLAQAREFAEAIHAEHPDQMLAYNCSPSFNWRAALDDDQIAKFQRELGAMGYRFQFITLAGFHSLNHAMFDLARGYAEQGM
;
A
#
# COMPACT_ATOMS: atom_id res chain seq x y z
N GLY A 1 0.36 -0.74 16.95
CA GLY A 1 -0.25 -0.96 15.63
C GLY A 1 -0.10 0.29 14.79
N LYS A 2 -0.37 0.22 13.48
CA LYS A 2 -0.37 1.42 12.61
C LYS A 2 -1.51 2.36 13.05
N VAL A 3 -1.25 3.68 13.03
CA VAL A 3 -2.23 4.73 13.39
C VAL A 3 -2.49 5.60 12.16
N LEU A 4 -3.75 5.66 11.73
CA LEU A 4 -4.20 6.48 10.61
C LEU A 4 -4.33 7.95 11.01
N VAL A 5 -4.22 8.82 10.02
CA VAL A 5 -4.68 10.21 10.09
C VAL A 5 -6.05 10.35 9.41
N PRO A 6 -6.84 11.39 9.74
CA PRO A 6 -8.09 11.65 9.04
C PRO A 6 -7.88 11.78 7.52
N THR A 7 -8.89 11.40 6.75
CA THR A 7 -8.88 11.41 5.29
C THR A 7 -8.58 12.81 4.76
N ALA A 8 -9.20 13.86 5.32
CA ALA A 8 -8.92 15.25 4.99
C ALA A 8 -7.46 15.66 5.23
N GLN A 9 -6.80 15.10 6.25
CA GLN A 9 -5.40 15.37 6.51
C GLN A 9 -4.51 14.75 5.42
N HIS A 10 -4.80 13.53 4.96
CA HIS A 10 -4.02 12.93 3.88
C HIS A 10 -4.27 13.65 2.54
N VAL A 11 -5.50 14.06 2.25
CA VAL A 11 -5.82 14.92 1.08
C VAL A 11 -5.04 16.24 1.15
N ARG A 12 -4.91 16.86 2.32
CA ARG A 12 -4.07 18.05 2.51
C ARG A 12 -2.59 17.76 2.20
N THR A 13 -2.07 16.60 2.60
CA THR A 13 -0.70 16.18 2.25
C THR A 13 -0.52 16.01 0.74
N LEU A 14 -1.47 15.37 0.05
CA LEU A 14 -1.42 15.20 -1.41
C LEU A 14 -1.45 16.55 -2.14
N ASN A 15 -2.33 17.47 -1.73
CA ASN A 15 -2.37 18.82 -2.27
C ASN A 15 -1.07 19.58 -2.04
N ALA A 16 -0.43 19.44 -0.87
CA ALA A 16 0.85 20.07 -0.60
C ALA A 16 1.97 19.49 -1.48
N ALA A 17 1.96 18.18 -1.73
CA ALA A 17 2.90 17.54 -2.64
C ALA A 17 2.71 18.02 -4.09
N ARG A 18 1.45 18.18 -4.54
CA ARG A 18 1.14 18.73 -5.87
C ARG A 18 1.59 20.19 -5.98
N LEU A 19 1.27 21.03 -5.00
CA LEU A 19 1.69 22.42 -4.96
C LEU A 19 3.22 22.55 -5.05
N ALA A 20 3.97 21.69 -4.37
CA ALA A 20 5.43 21.70 -4.44
C ALA A 20 5.95 21.34 -5.85
N ALA A 21 5.32 20.35 -6.51
CA ALA A 21 5.66 19.98 -7.89
C ALA A 21 5.33 21.11 -8.88
N ASP A 22 4.18 21.77 -8.71
CA ASP A 22 3.74 22.89 -9.54
C ASP A 22 4.68 24.09 -9.40
N ILE A 23 5.10 24.44 -8.17
CA ILE A 23 6.07 25.52 -7.90
C ILE A 23 7.43 25.21 -8.53
N ALA A 24 7.83 23.94 -8.53
CA ALA A 24 9.08 23.48 -9.13
C ALA A 24 9.01 23.33 -10.66
N ASP A 25 7.85 23.58 -11.28
CA ASP A 25 7.60 23.44 -12.72
C ASP A 25 8.00 22.06 -13.28
N VAL A 26 7.67 20.99 -12.54
CA VAL A 26 7.94 19.61 -12.95
C VAL A 26 6.72 18.70 -12.77
N PRO A 27 6.38 17.85 -13.76
CA PRO A 27 5.22 16.97 -13.71
C PRO A 27 5.49 15.72 -12.86
N THR A 28 5.79 15.92 -11.57
CA THR A 28 6.09 14.82 -10.64
C THR A 28 4.87 13.93 -10.46
N LEU A 29 5.06 12.61 -10.56
CA LEU A 29 4.02 11.63 -10.24
C LEU A 29 3.83 11.53 -8.73
N ILE A 30 2.58 11.60 -8.27
CA ILE A 30 2.18 11.51 -6.88
C ILE A 30 1.43 10.20 -6.67
N VAL A 31 1.90 9.40 -5.71
CA VAL A 31 1.27 8.13 -5.31
C VAL A 31 0.63 8.28 -3.94
N ALA A 32 -0.68 8.09 -3.85
CA ALA A 32 -1.38 8.03 -2.57
C ALA A 32 -1.38 6.61 -2.03
N ARG A 33 -0.78 6.41 -0.86
CA ARG A 33 -0.75 5.12 -0.16
C ARG A 33 -1.77 5.11 0.98
N THR A 34 -2.55 4.04 1.08
CA THR A 34 -3.39 3.77 2.26
C THR A 34 -2.93 2.53 3.02
N ASP A 35 -2.92 2.63 4.35
CA ASP A 35 -2.56 1.58 5.29
C ASP A 35 -3.77 0.98 6.03
N ALA A 36 -4.98 1.41 5.66
CA ALA A 36 -6.24 1.11 6.34
C ALA A 36 -6.66 -0.36 6.30
N LEU A 37 -5.99 -1.18 5.49
CA LEU A 37 -6.26 -2.62 5.43
C LEU A 37 -5.91 -3.32 6.76
N ALA A 38 -4.85 -2.87 7.42
CA ALA A 38 -4.35 -3.46 8.66
C ALA A 38 -4.23 -2.48 9.84
N ALA A 39 -4.37 -1.16 9.60
CA ALA A 39 -4.31 -0.17 10.66
C ALA A 39 -5.61 -0.20 11.50
N ASN A 40 -5.47 -0.39 12.81
CA ASN A 40 -6.59 -0.55 13.74
C ASN A 40 -6.78 0.67 14.67
N LEU A 41 -6.09 1.77 14.39
CA LEU A 41 -6.15 3.01 15.15
C LEU A 41 -6.25 4.21 14.19
N ILE A 42 -6.90 5.29 14.62
CA ILE A 42 -6.92 6.60 13.97
C ILE A 42 -6.73 7.71 15.00
N THR A 43 -6.09 8.81 14.59
CA THR A 43 -5.79 9.93 15.49
C THR A 43 -7.02 10.74 15.92
N SER A 44 -8.04 10.87 15.07
CA SER A 44 -9.23 11.66 15.33
C SER A 44 -10.42 11.16 14.51
N ASP A 45 -11.63 11.37 15.05
CA ASP A 45 -12.95 11.12 14.48
C ASP A 45 -13.55 12.32 13.72
N VAL A 46 -12.77 13.38 13.50
CA VAL A 46 -13.26 14.66 12.93
C VAL A 46 -13.76 14.57 11.49
N ASP A 47 -13.37 13.54 10.74
CA ASP A 47 -13.75 13.35 9.33
C ASP A 47 -14.89 12.34 9.23
N GLU A 48 -16.06 12.78 8.77
CA GLU A 48 -17.27 11.94 8.67
C GLU A 48 -17.05 10.69 7.80
N ARG A 49 -16.16 10.76 6.81
CA ARG A 49 -15.81 9.60 5.97
C ARG A 49 -15.12 8.51 6.75
N ASP A 50 -14.36 8.88 7.78
CA ASP A 50 -13.69 7.95 8.68
C ASP A 50 -14.57 7.52 9.86
N ALA A 51 -15.49 8.40 10.30
CA ALA A 51 -16.35 8.19 11.46
C ALA A 51 -17.16 6.88 11.38
N GLN A 52 -17.59 6.49 10.18
CA GLN A 52 -18.31 5.23 9.93
C GLN A 52 -17.52 3.96 10.29
N PHE A 53 -16.18 4.04 10.37
CA PHE A 53 -15.31 2.91 10.69
C PHE A 53 -14.83 2.92 12.14
N ILE A 54 -15.22 3.90 12.94
CA ILE A 54 -14.78 4.04 14.33
C ILE A 54 -15.64 3.15 15.23
N THR A 55 -14.99 2.36 16.10
CA THR A 55 -15.70 1.42 16.97
C THR A 55 -16.19 2.02 18.29
N GLY A 56 -15.81 3.27 18.59
CA GLY A 56 -16.21 4.03 19.79
C GLY A 56 -15.21 3.98 20.95
N ASP A 57 -14.28 3.02 20.96
CA ASP A 57 -13.26 2.89 22.00
C ASP A 57 -12.02 3.77 21.73
N ARG A 58 -11.34 4.20 22.80
CA ARG A 58 -10.06 4.91 22.73
C ARG A 58 -8.94 4.17 23.46
N THR A 59 -7.70 4.38 23.02
CA THR A 59 -6.50 3.94 23.72
C THR A 59 -6.08 4.93 24.82
N ALA A 60 -5.12 4.55 25.67
CA ALA A 60 -4.61 5.42 26.74
C ALA A 60 -3.93 6.70 26.20
N GLU A 61 -3.34 6.61 25.00
CA GLU A 61 -2.76 7.73 24.26
C GLU A 61 -3.82 8.63 23.58
N GLY A 62 -5.09 8.21 23.61
CA GLY A 62 -6.21 8.94 23.05
C GLY A 62 -6.52 8.62 21.58
N PHE A 63 -5.91 7.61 20.96
CA PHE A 63 -6.30 7.21 19.60
C PHE A 63 -7.65 6.51 19.60
N TYR A 64 -8.44 6.69 18.55
CA TYR A 64 -9.69 5.96 18.33
C TYR A 64 -9.39 4.60 17.71
N ARG A 65 -10.13 3.57 18.12
CA ARG A 65 -10.11 2.27 17.46
C ARG A 65 -10.96 2.31 16.19
N VAL A 66 -10.46 1.69 15.13
CA VAL A 66 -11.18 1.56 13.85
C VAL A 66 -11.29 0.11 13.42
N GLN A 67 -12.37 -0.19 12.70
CA GLN A 67 -12.50 -1.40 11.91
C GLN A 67 -11.60 -1.26 10.67
N ASN A 68 -10.58 -2.11 10.57
CA ASN A 68 -9.74 -2.23 9.39
C ASN A 68 -10.37 -3.16 8.34
N GLY A 69 -9.93 -3.09 7.09
CA GLY A 69 -10.40 -3.97 6.01
C GLY A 69 -10.56 -3.29 4.66
N MET A 70 -11.27 -3.95 3.74
CA MET A 70 -11.48 -3.43 2.37
C MET A 70 -12.38 -2.18 2.33
N ALA A 71 -13.43 -2.13 3.15
CA ALA A 71 -14.32 -0.97 3.18
C ALA A 71 -13.61 0.38 3.45
N PRO A 72 -12.78 0.54 4.51
CA PRO A 72 -12.04 1.78 4.72
C PRO A 72 -10.93 2.01 3.68
N VAL A 73 -10.37 0.95 3.10
CA VAL A 73 -9.38 1.04 2.01
C VAL A 73 -10.01 1.64 0.75
N ILE A 74 -11.17 1.14 0.33
CA ILE A 74 -11.91 1.62 -0.84
C ILE A 74 -12.37 3.06 -0.59
N SER A 75 -12.98 3.35 0.57
CA SER A 75 -13.42 4.70 0.93
C SER A 75 -12.29 5.72 0.84
N ARG A 76 -11.10 5.37 1.37
CA ARG A 76 -9.91 6.23 1.30
C ARG A 76 -9.36 6.33 -0.12
N GLY A 77 -9.31 5.23 -0.87
CA GLY A 77 -8.87 5.25 -2.27
C GLY A 77 -9.71 6.20 -3.12
N LEU A 78 -11.04 6.09 -3.03
CA LEU A 78 -11.97 7.01 -3.71
C LEU A 78 -11.75 8.47 -3.30
N ALA A 79 -11.53 8.72 -2.00
CA ALA A 79 -11.24 10.08 -1.53
C ALA A 79 -9.90 10.65 -2.01
N TYR A 80 -8.91 9.79 -2.31
CA TYR A 80 -7.57 10.19 -2.74
C TYR A 80 -7.43 10.30 -4.25
N ALA A 81 -8.26 9.60 -5.03
CA ALA A 81 -8.19 9.53 -6.49
C ALA A 81 -8.11 10.91 -7.18
N PRO A 82 -8.89 11.95 -6.80
CA PRO A 82 -8.78 13.27 -7.43
C PRO A 82 -7.44 13.99 -7.21
N TYR A 83 -6.60 13.50 -6.30
CA TYR A 83 -5.38 14.16 -5.84
C TYR A 83 -4.11 13.34 -6.10
N ALA A 84 -4.22 12.18 -6.75
CA ALA A 84 -3.11 11.24 -6.93
C ALA A 84 -3.07 10.65 -8.34
N ASP A 85 -1.86 10.57 -8.91
CA ASP A 85 -1.66 9.94 -10.22
C ASP A 85 -1.76 8.40 -10.11
N LEU A 86 -1.33 7.85 -8.97
CA LEU A 86 -1.52 6.43 -8.65
C LEU A 86 -2.03 6.23 -7.22
N ILE A 87 -2.78 5.15 -7.00
CA ILE A 87 -3.21 4.72 -5.66
C ILE A 87 -2.58 3.37 -5.32
N TRP A 88 -2.08 3.24 -4.09
CA TRP A 88 -1.45 2.05 -3.55
C TRP A 88 -2.10 1.64 -2.23
N VAL A 89 -2.48 0.37 -2.12
CA VAL A 89 -2.89 -0.26 -0.85
C VAL A 89 -1.73 -1.08 -0.30
N GLU A 90 -1.34 -0.86 0.95
CA GLU A 90 -0.42 -1.75 1.64
C GLU A 90 -1.15 -3.03 2.08
N THR A 91 -0.72 -4.19 1.56
CA THR A 91 -1.33 -5.50 1.84
C THR A 91 -0.45 -6.39 2.72
N GLY A 92 -1.10 -7.32 3.41
CA GLY A 92 -0.44 -8.29 4.29
C GLY A 92 -0.16 -9.65 3.64
N THR A 93 -0.80 -9.94 2.51
CA THR A 93 -0.69 -11.20 1.77
C THR A 93 -0.75 -10.93 0.26
N PRO A 94 -0.11 -11.76 -0.58
CA PRO A 94 -0.21 -11.65 -2.03
C PRO A 94 -1.52 -12.27 -2.52
N ASP A 95 -2.59 -11.46 -2.55
CA ASP A 95 -3.95 -11.90 -2.89
C ASP A 95 -4.50 -11.14 -4.11
N LEU A 96 -4.73 -11.87 -5.21
CA LEU A 96 -5.26 -11.32 -6.46
C LEU A 96 -6.76 -11.03 -6.40
N ALA A 97 -7.52 -11.72 -5.55
CA ALA A 97 -8.94 -11.43 -5.36
C ALA A 97 -9.12 -10.10 -4.61
N GLN A 98 -8.33 -9.88 -3.56
CA GLN A 98 -8.29 -8.60 -2.86
C GLN A 98 -7.85 -7.44 -3.79
N ALA A 99 -6.82 -7.68 -4.61
CA ALA A 99 -6.36 -6.70 -5.59
C ALA A 99 -7.45 -6.36 -6.62
N ARG A 100 -8.17 -7.38 -7.11
CA ARG A 100 -9.29 -7.20 -8.04
C ARG A 100 -10.43 -6.41 -7.41
N GLU A 101 -10.84 -6.75 -6.19
CA GLU A 101 -11.91 -6.05 -5.46
C GLU A 101 -11.59 -4.55 -5.34
N PHE A 102 -10.35 -4.22 -4.96
CA PHE A 102 -9.92 -2.83 -4.89
C PHE A 102 -9.96 -2.14 -6.25
N ALA A 103 -9.38 -2.78 -7.28
CA ALA A 103 -9.31 -2.19 -8.61
C ALA A 103 -10.68 -1.92 -9.21
N GLU A 104 -11.60 -2.90 -9.13
CA GLU A 104 -12.97 -2.77 -9.62
C GLU A 104 -13.72 -1.65 -8.89
N ALA A 105 -13.58 -1.54 -7.57
CA ALA A 105 -14.22 -0.49 -6.79
C ALA A 105 -13.70 0.92 -7.13
N ILE A 106 -12.39 1.08 -7.36
CA ILE A 106 -11.81 2.36 -7.78
C ILE A 106 -12.21 2.70 -9.21
N HIS A 107 -12.14 1.75 -10.13
CA HIS A 107 -12.44 1.97 -11.55
C HIS A 107 -13.92 2.18 -11.83
N ALA A 108 -14.82 1.76 -10.93
CA ALA A 108 -16.24 2.08 -11.02
C ALA A 108 -16.51 3.61 -10.99
N GLU A 109 -15.74 4.35 -10.18
CA GLU A 109 -15.87 5.80 -10.03
C GLU A 109 -14.79 6.59 -10.79
N HIS A 110 -13.59 6.01 -10.94
CA HIS A 110 -12.43 6.60 -11.60
C HIS A 110 -11.82 5.61 -12.61
N PRO A 111 -12.43 5.42 -13.80
CA PRO A 111 -12.06 4.35 -14.75
C PRO A 111 -10.60 4.36 -15.21
N ASP A 112 -9.99 5.55 -15.30
CA ASP A 112 -8.61 5.72 -15.78
C ASP A 112 -7.57 5.76 -14.64
N GLN A 113 -7.98 5.59 -13.39
CA GLN A 113 -7.07 5.66 -12.24
C GLN A 113 -6.00 4.56 -12.31
N MET A 114 -4.75 4.96 -12.40
CA MET A 114 -3.64 4.01 -12.32
C MET A 114 -3.45 3.54 -10.87
N LEU A 115 -3.07 2.28 -10.71
CA LEU A 115 -2.82 1.67 -9.40
C LEU A 115 -1.35 1.24 -9.27
N ALA A 116 -0.89 1.13 -8.03
CA ALA A 116 0.43 0.63 -7.70
C ALA A 116 0.35 -0.53 -6.69
N TYR A 117 1.25 -1.51 -6.84
CA TYR A 117 1.27 -2.72 -6.01
C TYR A 117 2.68 -3.04 -5.51
N ASN A 118 2.81 -3.21 -4.20
CA ASN A 118 4.02 -3.72 -3.55
C ASN A 118 3.98 -5.25 -3.51
N CYS A 119 4.78 -5.91 -4.34
CA CYS A 119 5.05 -7.34 -4.27
C CYS A 119 5.98 -7.61 -3.08
N SER A 120 5.44 -7.53 -1.87
CA SER A 120 6.25 -7.45 -0.66
C SER A 120 7.15 -8.68 -0.44
N PRO A 121 8.43 -8.50 -0.12
CA PRO A 121 9.30 -9.61 0.29
C PRO A 121 9.03 -10.08 1.72
N SER A 122 8.20 -9.37 2.49
CA SER A 122 7.72 -9.85 3.81
C SER A 122 6.70 -10.98 3.69
N PHE A 123 6.16 -11.22 2.48
CA PHE A 123 5.28 -12.34 2.24
C PHE A 123 6.09 -13.64 2.10
N ASN A 124 5.60 -14.72 2.71
CA ASN A 124 6.08 -16.04 2.36
C ASN A 124 5.34 -16.53 1.10
N TRP A 125 5.85 -16.15 -0.08
CA TRP A 125 5.20 -16.38 -1.38
C TRP A 125 4.84 -17.85 -1.61
N ARG A 126 5.77 -18.78 -1.42
CA ARG A 126 5.54 -20.23 -1.62
C ARG A 126 4.63 -20.87 -0.57
N ALA A 127 4.42 -20.22 0.58
CA ALA A 127 3.44 -20.70 1.56
C ALA A 127 2.02 -20.23 1.21
N ALA A 128 1.88 -19.13 0.46
CA ALA A 128 0.60 -18.55 0.11
C ALA A 128 0.10 -18.95 -1.29
N LEU A 129 1.03 -19.19 -2.23
CA LEU A 129 0.75 -19.38 -3.66
C LEU A 129 1.58 -20.52 -4.23
N ASP A 130 1.05 -21.19 -5.25
CA ASP A 130 1.80 -22.14 -6.07
C ASP A 130 2.70 -21.43 -7.11
N ASP A 131 3.61 -22.19 -7.73
CA ASP A 131 4.60 -21.63 -8.66
C ASP A 131 3.96 -21.02 -9.92
N ASP A 132 2.83 -21.55 -10.39
CA ASP A 132 2.10 -21.02 -11.55
C ASP A 132 1.43 -19.68 -11.22
N GLN A 133 0.83 -19.58 -10.03
CA GLN A 133 0.26 -18.36 -9.47
C GLN A 133 1.33 -17.28 -9.29
N ILE A 134 2.48 -17.63 -8.72
CA ILE A 134 3.62 -16.71 -8.58
C ILE A 134 4.07 -16.19 -9.94
N ALA A 135 4.26 -17.09 -10.92
CA ALA A 135 4.74 -16.74 -12.25
C ALA A 135 3.81 -15.79 -13.01
N LYS A 136 2.49 -15.87 -12.80
CA LYS A 136 1.51 -15.00 -13.47
C LYS A 136 1.07 -13.78 -12.65
N PHE A 137 1.46 -13.69 -11.38
CA PHE A 137 0.95 -12.70 -10.42
C PHE A 137 0.99 -11.26 -10.95
N GLN A 138 2.16 -10.80 -11.40
CA GLN A 138 2.34 -9.43 -11.89
C GLN A 138 1.55 -9.13 -13.18
N ARG A 139 1.41 -10.13 -14.04
CA ARG A 139 0.64 -10.02 -15.29
C ARG A 139 -0.85 -9.89 -15.00
N GLU A 140 -1.36 -10.64 -14.04
CA GLU A 140 -2.76 -10.53 -13.61
C GLU A 140 -3.03 -9.17 -12.94
N LEU A 141 -2.14 -8.69 -12.07
CA LEU A 141 -2.21 -7.33 -11.53
C LEU A 141 -2.17 -6.27 -12.63
N GLY A 142 -1.31 -6.42 -13.64
CA GLY A 142 -1.23 -5.52 -14.78
C GLY A 142 -2.56 -5.44 -15.54
N ALA A 143 -3.26 -6.56 -15.71
CA ALA A 143 -4.59 -6.58 -16.34
C ALA A 143 -5.66 -5.83 -15.52
N MET A 144 -5.49 -5.72 -14.20
CA MET A 144 -6.39 -4.99 -13.29
C MET A 144 -6.04 -3.49 -13.16
N GLY A 145 -5.05 -2.97 -13.89
CA GLY A 145 -4.67 -1.55 -13.83
C GLY A 145 -3.56 -1.20 -12.82
N TYR A 146 -2.90 -2.19 -12.21
CA TYR A 146 -1.68 -1.97 -11.45
C TYR A 146 -0.49 -1.72 -12.39
N ARG A 147 -0.30 -0.44 -12.76
CA ARG A 147 0.70 0.02 -13.74
C ARG A 147 2.10 0.17 -13.16
N PHE A 148 2.23 0.33 -11.85
CA PHE A 148 3.50 0.37 -11.15
C PHE A 148 3.60 -0.76 -10.13
N GLN A 149 4.54 -1.69 -10.32
CA GLN A 149 4.72 -2.86 -9.46
C GLN A 149 6.16 -2.95 -9.02
N PHE A 150 6.40 -3.19 -7.73
CA PHE A 150 7.74 -3.12 -7.15
C PHE A 150 7.92 -4.06 -5.95
N ILE A 151 9.16 -4.44 -5.65
CA ILE A 151 9.55 -5.20 -4.45
C ILE A 151 10.37 -4.26 -3.56
N THR A 152 9.80 -3.84 -2.42
CA THR A 152 10.38 -2.79 -1.56
C THR A 152 11.78 -3.09 -1.03
N LEU A 153 12.03 -4.32 -0.58
CA LEU A 153 13.30 -4.72 0.05
C LEU A 153 14.17 -5.63 -0.83
N ALA A 154 13.98 -5.61 -2.16
CA ALA A 154 14.76 -6.46 -3.07
C ALA A 154 16.28 -6.29 -2.88
N GLY A 155 16.76 -5.04 -2.82
CA GLY A 155 18.17 -4.73 -2.60
C GLY A 155 18.69 -5.14 -1.22
N PHE A 156 17.86 -5.04 -0.18
CA PHE A 156 18.24 -5.48 1.16
C PHE A 156 18.47 -6.99 1.18
N HIS A 157 17.52 -7.78 0.64
CA HIS A 157 17.62 -9.23 0.63
C HIS A 157 18.77 -9.72 -0.24
N SER A 158 18.94 -9.17 -1.45
CA SER A 158 20.02 -9.60 -2.35
C SER A 158 21.40 -9.31 -1.76
N LEU A 159 21.60 -8.11 -1.19
CA LEU A 159 22.88 -7.71 -0.60
C LEU A 159 23.24 -8.57 0.61
N ASN A 160 22.31 -8.70 1.57
CA ASN A 160 22.60 -9.43 2.81
C ASN A 160 22.78 -10.93 2.56
N HIS A 161 21.94 -11.54 1.72
CA HIS A 161 22.04 -12.95 1.42
C HIS A 161 23.37 -13.29 0.71
N ALA A 162 23.74 -12.52 -0.32
CA ALA A 162 24.97 -12.74 -1.05
C ALA A 162 26.21 -12.59 -0.16
N MET A 163 26.25 -11.55 0.69
CA MET A 163 27.36 -11.34 1.61
C MET A 163 27.45 -12.44 2.68
N PHE A 164 26.30 -12.88 3.19
CA PHE A 164 26.26 -13.98 4.17
C PHE A 164 26.79 -15.28 3.57
N ASP A 165 26.34 -15.64 2.36
CA ASP A 165 26.81 -16.86 1.69
C ASP A 165 28.29 -16.81 1.36
N LEU A 166 28.79 -15.67 0.88
CA LEU A 166 30.22 -15.47 0.64
C LEU A 166 31.04 -15.62 1.92
N ALA A 167 30.66 -14.91 2.99
CA ALA A 167 31.40 -14.93 4.26
C ALA A 167 31.41 -16.33 4.90
N ARG A 168 30.28 -17.05 4.82
CA ARG A 168 30.17 -18.43 5.30
C ARG A 168 31.06 -19.38 4.50
N GLY A 169 30.98 -19.33 3.17
CA GLY A 169 31.83 -20.17 2.31
C GLY A 169 33.32 -19.90 2.53
N TYR A 170 33.70 -18.63 2.63
CA TYR A 170 35.08 -18.23 2.91
C TYR A 170 35.58 -18.74 4.27
N ALA A 171 34.73 -18.71 5.31
CA ALA A 171 35.09 -19.21 6.63
C ALA A 171 35.29 -20.74 6.66
N GLU A 172 34.55 -21.48 5.84
CA GLU A 172 34.61 -22.95 5.80
C GLU A 172 35.72 -23.49 4.88
N GLN A 173 36.00 -22.80 3.77
CA GLN A 173 36.79 -23.35 2.65
C GLN A 173 38.01 -22.51 2.28
N GLY A 174 38.14 -21.27 2.78
CA GLY A 174 39.19 -20.35 2.37
C GLY A 174 38.94 -19.74 1.00
N MET A 175 40.02 -19.49 0.24
CA MET A 175 39.97 -18.93 -1.12
C MET A 175 39.54 -19.96 -2.16
#